data_AF-A0A959GEH6-F1
#
_entry.id   AF-A0A959GEH6-F1
#
_cell.length_a   1.000
_cell.length_b   1.000
_cell.length_c   1.000
_cell.angle_alpha   90.00
_cell.angle_beta   90.00
_cell.angle_gamma   90.00
#
_symmetry.space_group_name_H-M   'P 1'
#
loop_
_entity.id
_entity.type
_entity.pdbx_description
1 polymer ?
#
loop_
_entity_poly.entity_id
_entity_poly.type
_entity_poly.pdbx_seq_one_letter_code
_entity_poly.pdbx_strand_id
1 'polypeptide(L)'
;MTTIVGEQGARLTILPDSFSDINGKFVDGPVEIHLKEVISRAEMILADKTATSEDRILESAGQLWVQATQGNGLLQLRRPMVVDLPVRKNLRNPLAMRLFVGSTPTVKAFHSDKDFDWKLWSDKPVAIRKVNGHKYYHFNLERLNWANCDYFVSRRGGKSMVTVKPENPVETMDKQIAFLAFEDINSVARMYPGIHGFTALNIPNQLSATAVVIGMHQGQLFFGHHFFSRFSDRLAHVRMRAVTDQELLETLHRL
;
A
#
# COMPACT_ATOMS: atom_id res chain seq x y z
N MET A 1 21.44 -17.85 12.91
CA MET A 1 20.90 -16.87 11.95
C MET A 1 19.97 -17.63 11.03
N THR A 2 18.77 -17.12 10.80
CA THR A 2 17.76 -17.75 9.96
C THR A 2 17.31 -16.73 8.92
N THR A 3 17.07 -17.19 7.69
CA THR A 3 16.50 -16.36 6.63
C THR A 3 15.24 -17.01 6.12
N ILE A 4 14.13 -16.28 6.20
CA ILE A 4 12.86 -16.67 5.57
C ILE A 4 12.70 -15.89 4.27
N VAL A 5 12.08 -16.53 3.27
CA VAL A 5 11.83 -15.93 1.96
C VAL A 5 10.33 -15.97 1.72
N GLY A 6 9.73 -14.79 1.54
CA GLY A 6 8.33 -14.65 1.18
C GLY A 6 8.07 -15.09 -0.26
N GLU A 7 6.81 -15.36 -0.57
CA GLU A 7 6.35 -15.83 -1.89
C GLU A 7 6.71 -14.86 -3.02
N GLN A 8 6.74 -13.55 -2.73
CA GLN A 8 7.11 -12.53 -3.71
C GLN A 8 8.61 -12.16 -3.66
N GLY A 9 9.38 -12.84 -2.80
CA GLY A 9 10.84 -12.82 -2.78
C GLY A 9 11.47 -11.89 -1.75
N ALA A 10 10.70 -11.21 -0.89
CA ALA A 10 11.28 -10.51 0.27
C ALA A 10 12.03 -11.51 1.16
N ARG A 11 13.23 -11.15 1.59
CA ARG A 11 14.05 -11.98 2.48
C ARG A 11 14.17 -11.30 3.83
N LEU A 12 13.75 -11.99 4.89
CA LEU A 12 13.88 -11.51 6.25
C LEU A 12 14.95 -12.33 6.95
N THR A 13 16.05 -11.69 7.33
CA THR A 13 17.14 -12.31 8.07
C THR A 13 17.03 -11.95 9.54
N ILE A 14 16.89 -13.00 10.35
CA ILE A 14 16.68 -12.97 11.78
C ILE A 14 17.96 -13.45 12.46
N LEU A 15 18.54 -12.60 13.29
CA LEU A 15 19.72 -12.96 14.09
C LEU A 15 19.32 -13.78 15.32
N PRO A 16 20.24 -14.56 15.92
CA PRO A 16 20.00 -15.14 17.25
C PRO A 16 19.55 -14.07 18.25
N ASP A 17 18.66 -14.46 19.18
CA ASP A 17 18.15 -13.60 20.25
C ASP A 17 17.45 -12.32 19.77
N SER A 18 16.83 -12.36 18.58
CA SER A 18 16.15 -11.19 18.00
C SER A 18 14.80 -10.88 18.65
N PHE A 19 14.22 -11.79 19.42
CA PHE A 19 12.86 -11.64 19.96
C PHE A 19 12.80 -11.56 21.48
N SER A 20 11.83 -10.79 21.97
CA SER A 20 11.32 -10.85 23.34
C SER A 20 9.80 -10.92 23.35
N ASP A 21 9.23 -11.34 24.47
CA ASP A 21 7.82 -11.07 24.75
C ASP A 21 7.58 -9.56 24.95
N ILE A 22 6.30 -9.20 25.16
CA ILE A 22 5.89 -7.81 25.41
C ILE A 22 6.43 -7.21 26.72
N ASN A 23 6.91 -8.05 27.64
CA ASN A 23 7.51 -7.64 28.91
C ASN A 23 9.04 -7.53 28.82
N GLY A 24 9.62 -7.76 27.64
CA GLY A 24 11.06 -7.70 27.41
C GLY A 24 11.83 -8.96 27.86
N LYS A 25 11.15 -10.06 28.17
CA LYS A 25 11.81 -11.33 28.49
C LYS A 25 12.28 -12.02 27.20
N PHE A 26 13.45 -12.63 27.25
CA PHE A 26 13.96 -13.44 26.14
C PHE A 26 13.00 -14.58 25.79
N VAL A 27 12.90 -14.84 24.49
CA VAL A 27 12.10 -15.92 23.93
C VAL A 27 13.05 -17.00 23.44
N ASP A 28 12.95 -18.17 24.06
CA ASP A 28 13.64 -19.39 23.63
C ASP A 28 12.63 -20.33 22.95
N GLY A 29 13.12 -21.16 22.02
CA GLY A 29 12.30 -22.13 21.31
C GLY A 29 11.70 -21.61 19.99
N PRO A 30 10.70 -22.32 19.43
CA PRO A 30 10.15 -21.98 18.12
C PRO A 30 9.38 -20.66 18.16
N VAL A 31 9.53 -19.89 17.09
CA VAL A 31 8.83 -18.63 16.81
C VAL A 31 8.15 -18.76 15.46
N GLU A 32 6.88 -18.38 15.40
CA GLU A 32 6.12 -18.29 14.16
C GLU A 32 6.20 -16.87 13.60
N ILE A 33 6.40 -16.75 12.28
CA ILE A 33 6.49 -15.47 11.58
C ILE A 33 5.36 -15.39 10.55
N HIS A 34 4.55 -14.35 10.64
CA HIS A 34 3.56 -14.00 9.64
C HIS A 34 4.08 -12.85 8.79
N LEU A 35 4.15 -13.07 7.48
CA LEU A 35 4.58 -12.09 6.49
C LEU A 35 3.44 -11.84 5.50
N LYS A 36 3.08 -10.58 5.30
CA LYS A 36 2.26 -10.14 4.17
C LYS A 36 3.08 -9.24 3.26
N GLU A 37 3.12 -9.57 1.98
CA GLU A 37 3.72 -8.77 0.92
C GLU A 37 2.60 -8.08 0.12
N VAL A 38 2.68 -6.77 -0.07
CA VAL A 38 1.75 -6.00 -0.90
C VAL A 38 2.60 -5.25 -1.94
N ILE A 39 2.58 -5.73 -3.18
CA ILE A 39 3.52 -5.30 -4.22
C ILE A 39 2.79 -4.61 -5.37
N SER A 40 1.69 -5.16 -5.84
CA SER A 40 0.90 -4.66 -6.96
C SER A 40 -0.17 -3.66 -6.54
N ARG A 41 -0.66 -2.86 -7.50
CA ARG A 41 -1.80 -1.95 -7.31
C ARG A 41 -3.06 -2.69 -6.83
N ALA A 42 -3.33 -3.87 -7.37
CA ALA A 42 -4.44 -4.72 -6.94
C ALA A 42 -4.34 -5.08 -5.45
N GLU A 43 -3.15 -5.52 -5.00
CA GLU A 43 -2.91 -5.85 -3.60
C GLU A 43 -3.01 -4.63 -2.68
N MET A 44 -2.57 -3.44 -3.14
CA MET A 44 -2.72 -2.20 -2.37
C MET A 44 -4.19 -1.84 -2.16
N ILE A 45 -5.04 -2.03 -3.19
CA ILE A 45 -6.48 -1.83 -3.12
C ILE A 45 -7.10 -2.84 -2.14
N LEU A 46 -6.81 -4.14 -2.31
CA LEU A 46 -7.39 -5.21 -1.49
C LEU A 46 -6.93 -5.17 -0.02
N ALA A 47 -5.71 -4.71 0.24
CA ALA A 47 -5.19 -4.55 1.60
C ALA A 47 -5.62 -3.22 2.26
N ASP A 48 -6.25 -2.32 1.50
CA ASP A 48 -6.48 -0.92 1.87
C ASP A 48 -5.18 -0.28 2.42
N LYS A 49 -4.09 -0.47 1.67
CA LYS A 49 -2.76 0.08 1.96
C LYS A 49 -2.26 0.83 0.74
N THR A 50 -2.83 2.00 0.54
CA THR A 50 -2.49 2.91 -0.56
C THR A 50 -1.06 3.44 -0.44
N ALA A 51 -0.45 3.84 -1.56
CA ALA A 51 0.90 4.40 -1.63
C ALA A 51 0.83 5.94 -1.53
N THR A 52 0.35 6.43 -0.39
CA THR A 52 0.30 7.87 -0.09
C THR A 52 0.84 8.18 1.29
N SER A 53 1.47 9.35 1.44
CA SER A 53 1.96 9.87 2.73
C SER A 53 1.60 11.35 2.81
N GLU A 54 0.79 11.74 3.80
CA GLU A 54 0.28 13.12 3.95
C GLU A 54 -0.36 13.65 2.64
N ASP A 55 -1.19 12.82 2.01
CA ASP A 55 -1.84 13.07 0.70
C ASP A 55 -0.87 13.31 -0.48
N ARG A 56 0.41 12.95 -0.33
CA ARG A 56 1.39 12.94 -1.42
C ARG A 56 1.54 11.54 -1.99
N ILE A 57 1.59 11.45 -3.30
CA ILE A 57 1.75 10.18 -4.02
C ILE A 57 3.16 9.61 -3.80
N LEU A 58 3.21 8.32 -3.52
CA LEU A 58 4.39 7.49 -3.48
C LEU A 58 4.37 6.51 -4.66
N GLU A 59 5.50 6.35 -5.34
CA GLU A 59 5.73 5.19 -6.22
C GLU A 59 6.31 4.07 -5.36
N SER A 60 5.66 2.91 -5.37
CA SER A 60 5.97 1.83 -4.44
C SER A 60 6.88 0.77 -5.00
N ALA A 61 7.90 0.40 -4.22
CA ALA A 61 8.71 -0.79 -4.47
C ALA A 61 8.19 -2.02 -3.73
N GLY A 62 7.31 -1.83 -2.74
CA GLY A 62 6.64 -2.88 -2.00
C GLY A 62 6.44 -2.53 -0.53
N GLN A 63 5.32 -3.03 0.01
CA GLN A 63 4.95 -2.91 1.42
C GLN A 63 5.00 -4.30 2.07
N LEU A 64 5.43 -4.34 3.32
CA LEU A 64 5.54 -5.55 4.11
C LEU A 64 4.82 -5.36 5.43
N TRP A 65 4.07 -6.36 5.88
CA TRP A 65 3.67 -6.47 7.28
C TRP A 65 4.30 -7.71 7.87
N VAL A 66 4.99 -7.54 9.00
CA VAL A 66 5.67 -8.63 9.70
C VAL A 66 5.14 -8.70 11.13
N GLN A 67 4.75 -9.89 11.55
CA GLN A 67 4.40 -10.22 12.93
C GLN A 67 5.13 -11.48 13.35
N ALA A 68 5.49 -11.57 14.63
CA ALA A 68 6.10 -12.75 15.23
C ALA A 68 5.33 -13.15 16.48
N THR A 69 5.12 -14.45 16.67
CA THR A 69 4.36 -15.03 17.77
C THR A 69 5.08 -16.23 18.37
N GLN A 70 4.81 -16.49 19.65
CA GLN A 70 5.09 -17.78 20.28
C GLN A 70 3.81 -18.27 20.97
N GLY A 71 3.20 -19.32 20.43
CA GLY A 71 1.83 -19.69 20.78
C GLY A 71 0.88 -18.51 20.50
N ASN A 72 0.11 -18.11 21.51
CA ASN A 72 -0.81 -16.96 21.39
C ASN A 72 -0.17 -15.61 21.78
N GLY A 73 1.11 -15.59 22.15
CA GLY A 73 1.81 -14.38 22.60
C GLY A 73 2.46 -13.62 21.44
N LEU A 74 2.22 -12.31 21.37
CA LEU A 74 2.93 -11.41 20.46
C LEU A 74 4.37 -11.20 20.91
N LEU A 75 5.30 -11.19 19.96
CA LEU A 75 6.70 -10.90 20.20
C LEU A 75 7.09 -9.50 19.70
N GLN A 76 8.23 -9.02 20.17
CA GLN A 76 8.85 -7.76 19.75
C GLN A 76 10.29 -8.02 19.32
N LEU A 77 10.83 -7.14 18.47
CA LEU A 77 12.25 -7.18 18.11
C LEU A 77 13.11 -6.55 19.22
N ARG A 78 14.10 -7.31 19.68
CA ARG A 78 15.24 -6.82 20.50
C ARG A 78 16.43 -6.43 19.64
N ARG A 79 16.54 -7.03 18.47
CA ARG A 79 17.59 -6.76 17.47
C ARG A 79 16.93 -6.47 16.14
N PRO A 80 17.51 -5.60 15.31
CA PRO A 80 16.91 -5.31 14.02
C PRO A 80 16.83 -6.55 13.14
N MET A 81 15.68 -6.72 12.48
CA MET A 81 15.49 -7.72 11.44
C MET A 81 15.96 -7.12 10.11
N VAL A 82 16.87 -7.79 9.43
CA VAL A 82 17.40 -7.32 8.14
C VAL A 82 16.44 -7.74 7.04
N VAL A 83 16.08 -6.81 6.16
CA VAL A 83 15.19 -7.03 5.02
C VAL A 83 15.92 -6.78 3.71
N ASP A 84 15.84 -7.75 2.81
CA ASP A 84 16.17 -7.61 1.40
C ASP A 84 14.88 -7.69 0.58
N LEU A 85 14.38 -6.55 0.10
CA LEU A 85 13.19 -6.48 -0.76
C LEU A 85 13.62 -6.43 -2.24
N PRO A 86 13.14 -7.33 -3.13
CA PRO A 86 13.55 -7.33 -4.54
C PRO A 86 13.32 -5.99 -5.23
N VAL A 87 14.34 -5.49 -5.94
CA VAL A 87 14.18 -4.31 -6.80
C VAL A 87 13.38 -4.71 -8.03
N ARG A 88 12.12 -4.26 -8.10
CA ARG A 88 11.22 -4.53 -9.22
C ARG A 88 11.63 -3.75 -10.48
N LYS A 89 11.20 -4.26 -11.64
CA LYS A 89 11.36 -3.57 -12.93
C LYS A 89 10.44 -2.36 -12.99
N ASN A 90 10.74 -1.41 -13.88
CA ASN A 90 9.90 -0.24 -14.21
C ASN A 90 9.67 0.80 -13.12
N LEU A 91 10.41 0.75 -12.00
CA LEU A 91 10.45 1.87 -11.05
C LEU A 91 11.12 3.07 -11.72
N ARG A 92 10.50 4.26 -11.64
CA ARG A 92 11.05 5.46 -12.29
C ARG A 92 12.33 5.94 -11.61
N ASN A 93 12.42 5.82 -10.29
CA ASN A 93 13.59 6.26 -9.54
C ASN A 93 14.01 5.26 -8.44
N PRO A 94 14.56 4.10 -8.82
CA PRO A 94 14.92 3.06 -7.87
C PRO A 94 16.01 3.51 -6.87
N LEU A 95 16.85 4.49 -7.22
CA LEU A 95 17.91 4.97 -6.33
C LEU A 95 17.40 5.95 -5.25
N ALA A 96 16.16 6.40 -5.34
CA ALA A 96 15.57 7.38 -4.43
C ALA A 96 14.51 6.80 -3.48
N MET A 97 14.35 5.48 -3.46
CA MET A 97 13.44 4.80 -2.52
C MET A 97 13.87 5.04 -1.07
N ARG A 98 12.91 5.24 -0.18
CA ARG A 98 13.09 5.52 1.25
C ARG A 98 12.20 4.61 2.08
N LEU A 99 12.56 4.45 3.34
CA LEU A 99 11.78 3.64 4.28
C LEU A 99 10.66 4.48 4.91
N PHE A 100 9.47 3.91 4.91
CA PHE A 100 8.28 4.41 5.59
C PHE A 100 7.77 3.35 6.55
N VAL A 101 7.08 3.79 7.60
CA VAL A 101 6.43 2.93 8.59
C VAL A 101 4.96 3.33 8.72
N GLY A 102 4.11 2.36 9.06
CA GLY A 102 2.72 2.66 9.37
C GLY A 102 2.60 3.57 10.60
N SER A 103 1.81 4.64 10.51
CA SER A 103 1.45 5.47 11.66
C SER A 103 -0.02 5.86 11.63
N THR A 104 -0.48 6.43 12.75
CA THR A 104 -1.72 7.18 12.75
C THR A 104 -1.60 8.41 11.85
N PRO A 105 -2.64 8.79 11.09
CA PRO A 105 -2.59 9.97 10.24
C PRO A 105 -2.44 11.25 11.05
N THR A 106 -1.54 12.13 10.60
CA THR A 106 -1.39 13.51 11.11
C THR A 106 -2.32 14.50 10.42
N VAL A 107 -2.86 14.12 9.26
CA VAL A 107 -3.83 14.88 8.48
C VAL A 107 -5.09 14.03 8.35
N LYS A 108 -6.24 14.58 8.70
CA LYS A 108 -7.55 13.95 8.48
C LYS A 108 -8.31 14.77 7.46
N ALA A 109 -8.68 14.16 6.33
CA ALA A 109 -9.71 14.75 5.50
C ALA A 109 -11.03 14.73 6.29
N PHE A 110 -11.81 15.81 6.19
CA PHE A 110 -13.14 15.86 6.80
C PHE A 110 -13.97 14.69 6.26
N HIS A 111 -14.53 13.85 7.15
CA HIS A 111 -15.23 12.59 6.84
C HIS A 111 -14.39 11.39 6.36
N SER A 112 -13.05 11.40 6.52
CA SER A 112 -12.27 10.17 6.35
C SER A 112 -12.13 9.43 7.68
N ASP A 113 -12.64 8.20 7.77
CA ASP A 113 -12.27 7.21 8.82
C ASP A 113 -10.83 6.70 8.64
N LYS A 114 -9.92 7.56 8.16
CA LYS A 114 -8.52 7.21 7.91
C LYS A 114 -7.84 6.97 9.26
N ASP A 115 -7.43 5.73 9.48
CA ASP A 115 -6.72 5.27 10.69
C ASP A 115 -5.25 4.91 10.43
N PHE A 116 -4.83 4.96 9.16
CA PHE A 116 -3.49 4.59 8.71
C PHE A 116 -2.91 5.60 7.71
N ASP A 117 -1.64 5.97 7.89
CA ASP A 117 -0.85 6.71 6.90
C ASP A 117 0.60 6.19 6.89
N TRP A 118 1.30 6.34 5.76
CA TRP A 118 2.73 6.08 5.71
C TRP A 118 3.50 7.29 6.23
N LYS A 119 4.29 7.10 7.27
CA LYS A 119 5.21 8.12 7.78
C LYS A 119 6.63 7.83 7.34
N LEU A 120 7.32 8.84 6.80
CA LEU A 120 8.72 8.74 6.44
C LEU A 120 9.54 8.40 7.70
N TRP A 121 10.22 7.25 7.67
CA TRP A 121 11.07 6.80 8.77
C TRP A 121 12.48 7.41 8.66
N SER A 122 13.03 7.43 7.45
CA SER A 122 14.34 8.00 7.16
C SER A 122 14.29 8.81 5.88
N ASP A 123 14.93 9.98 5.89
CA ASP A 123 15.13 10.81 4.72
C ASP A 123 16.24 10.30 3.79
N LYS A 124 17.04 9.34 4.26
CA LYS A 124 18.09 8.69 3.49
C LYS A 124 17.52 7.65 2.53
N PRO A 125 17.99 7.59 1.28
CA PRO A 125 17.65 6.50 0.39
C PRO A 125 18.05 5.14 0.97
N VAL A 126 17.22 4.13 0.72
CA VAL A 126 17.49 2.74 1.08
C VAL A 126 18.64 2.23 0.21
N ALA A 127 19.62 1.57 0.82
CA ALA A 127 20.75 1.01 0.10
C ALA A 127 20.30 -0.10 -0.85
N ILE A 128 20.95 -0.23 -2.01
CA ILE A 128 20.75 -1.36 -2.91
C ILE A 128 21.97 -2.27 -2.82
N ARG A 129 21.75 -3.56 -2.55
CA ARG A 129 22.79 -4.59 -2.62
C ARG A 129 22.49 -5.62 -3.69
N LYS A 130 23.54 -6.30 -4.14
CA LYS A 130 23.44 -7.39 -5.12
C LYS A 130 23.73 -8.72 -4.44
N VAL A 131 22.83 -9.69 -4.59
CA VAL A 131 22.98 -11.06 -4.08
C VAL A 131 22.72 -12.02 -5.23
N ASN A 132 23.71 -12.84 -5.59
CA ASN A 132 23.63 -13.81 -6.69
C ASN A 132 23.07 -13.23 -8.00
N GLY A 133 23.51 -12.03 -8.38
CA GLY A 133 23.01 -11.38 -9.60
C GLY A 133 21.79 -10.47 -9.42
N HIS A 134 20.99 -10.69 -8.37
CA HIS A 134 19.74 -9.96 -8.13
C HIS A 134 19.94 -8.74 -7.23
N LYS A 135 19.22 -7.65 -7.51
CA LYS A 135 19.28 -6.41 -6.72
C LYS A 135 18.16 -6.40 -5.67
N TYR A 136 18.50 -5.97 -4.46
CA TYR A 136 17.57 -5.83 -3.34
C TYR A 136 17.72 -4.46 -2.68
N TYR A 137 16.60 -3.84 -2.32
CA TYR A 137 16.58 -2.80 -1.30
C TYR A 137 16.90 -3.44 0.05
N HIS A 138 17.89 -2.90 0.73
CA HIS A 138 18.45 -3.44 1.95
C HIS A 138 18.24 -2.47 3.11
N PHE A 139 17.44 -2.88 4.09
CA PHE A 139 17.11 -2.05 5.25
C PHE A 139 16.86 -2.90 6.48
N ASN A 140 16.79 -2.24 7.65
CA ASN A 140 16.51 -2.88 8.92
C ASN A 140 15.11 -2.50 9.40
N LEU A 141 14.38 -3.48 9.93
CA LEU A 141 13.20 -3.26 10.76
C LEU A 141 13.61 -3.25 12.22
N GLU A 142 13.34 -2.13 12.90
CA GLU A 142 13.54 -2.02 14.35
C GLU A 142 12.31 -2.47 15.13
N ARG A 143 11.15 -2.58 14.47
CA ARG A 143 9.87 -2.99 15.05
C ARG A 143 9.11 -3.87 14.07
N LEU A 144 8.33 -4.81 14.60
CA LEU A 144 7.39 -5.61 13.83
C LEU A 144 6.12 -4.81 13.61
N ASN A 145 5.82 -4.47 12.35
CA ASN A 145 4.54 -3.96 11.88
C ASN A 145 4.65 -3.79 10.35
N TRP A 146 3.82 -2.91 9.79
CA TRP A 146 3.92 -2.37 8.46
C TRP A 146 5.20 -1.55 8.23
N ALA A 147 5.91 -1.89 7.16
CA ALA A 147 7.00 -1.13 6.59
C ALA A 147 6.81 -1.02 5.07
N ASN A 148 7.33 0.05 4.49
CA ASN A 148 7.12 0.35 3.09
C ASN A 148 8.37 1.00 2.47
N CYS A 149 8.74 0.59 1.26
CA CYS A 149 9.93 1.07 0.56
C CYS A 149 9.52 1.81 -0.72
N ASP A 150 9.48 3.14 -0.61
CA ASP A 150 8.74 3.97 -1.57
C ASP A 150 9.50 5.25 -1.94
N TYR A 151 9.10 5.87 -3.04
CA TYR A 151 9.66 7.14 -3.51
C TYR A 151 8.55 8.19 -3.64
N PHE A 152 8.76 9.38 -3.07
CA PHE A 152 7.86 10.52 -3.32
C PHE A 152 7.91 10.90 -4.80
N VAL A 153 6.79 10.75 -5.50
CA VAL A 153 6.67 11.17 -6.89
C VAL A 153 6.93 12.67 -6.98
N SER A 154 7.79 13.05 -7.93
CA SER A 154 8.27 14.42 -8.11
C SER A 154 7.13 15.45 -8.06
N ARG A 155 7.38 16.55 -7.35
CA ARG A 155 6.46 17.69 -7.24
C ARG A 155 6.46 18.59 -8.48
N ARG A 156 7.23 18.26 -9.52
CA ARG A 156 7.28 19.05 -10.76
C ARG A 156 5.99 18.82 -11.56
N GLY A 157 5.30 19.91 -11.91
CA GLY A 157 4.04 19.88 -12.64
C GLY A 157 2.85 20.34 -11.81
N GLY A 158 1.74 20.63 -12.49
CA GLY A 158 0.48 20.96 -11.83
C GLY A 158 -0.11 19.75 -11.09
N LYS A 159 -0.86 20.04 -10.03
CA LYS A 159 -1.67 19.04 -9.33
C LYS A 159 -3.15 19.39 -9.48
N SER A 160 -3.99 18.37 -9.41
CA SER A 160 -5.43 18.53 -9.48
C SER A 160 -6.13 17.78 -8.36
N MET A 161 -7.36 18.22 -8.11
CA MET A 161 -8.37 17.44 -7.45
C MET A 161 -9.10 16.60 -8.51
N VAL A 162 -9.35 15.33 -8.22
CA VAL A 162 -10.04 14.40 -9.12
C VAL A 162 -11.22 13.80 -8.37
N THR A 163 -12.39 13.82 -9.00
CA THR A 163 -13.65 13.39 -8.40
C THR A 163 -14.31 12.32 -9.26
N VAL A 164 -14.87 11.29 -8.63
CA VAL A 164 -15.75 10.32 -9.28
C VAL A 164 -17.12 10.30 -8.61
N LYS A 165 -18.17 10.22 -9.41
CA LYS A 165 -19.55 10.08 -8.97
C LYS A 165 -20.06 8.68 -9.34
N PRO A 166 -20.23 7.77 -8.38
CA PRO A 166 -20.74 6.44 -8.68
C PRO A 166 -22.23 6.50 -9.05
N GLU A 167 -22.59 5.83 -10.14
CA GLU A 167 -23.98 5.62 -10.57
C GLU A 167 -24.39 4.23 -10.12
N ASN A 168 -25.02 4.18 -8.94
CA ASN A 168 -25.39 2.94 -8.28
C ASN A 168 -26.65 2.33 -8.92
N PRO A 169 -26.67 1.02 -9.22
CA PRO A 169 -27.87 0.34 -9.72
C PRO A 169 -28.90 0.06 -8.60
N VAL A 170 -28.55 0.32 -7.35
CA VAL A 170 -29.39 0.18 -6.15
C VAL A 170 -29.48 1.51 -5.43
N GLU A 171 -30.60 1.76 -4.74
CA GLU A 171 -30.89 3.03 -4.06
C GLU A 171 -29.89 3.33 -2.94
N THR A 172 -29.48 2.30 -2.19
CA THR A 172 -28.54 2.42 -1.07
C THR A 172 -27.42 1.38 -1.19
N MET A 173 -26.23 1.74 -0.70
CA MET A 173 -25.09 0.84 -0.56
C MET A 173 -24.66 0.79 0.90
N ASP A 174 -24.37 -0.39 1.42
CA ASP A 174 -23.97 -0.59 2.80
C ASP A 174 -22.60 0.02 3.06
N LYS A 175 -21.69 -0.17 2.10
CA LYS A 175 -20.34 0.41 2.10
C LYS A 175 -19.91 0.71 0.66
N GLN A 176 -19.13 1.78 0.51
CA GLN A 176 -18.43 2.09 -0.73
C GLN A 176 -17.04 2.66 -0.43
N ILE A 177 -16.08 2.28 -1.26
CA ILE A 177 -14.71 2.79 -1.22
C ILE A 177 -14.24 3.06 -2.64
N ALA A 178 -13.39 4.08 -2.79
CA ALA A 178 -12.84 4.43 -4.09
C ALA A 178 -11.34 4.70 -4.03
N PHE A 179 -10.66 4.38 -5.13
CA PHE A 179 -9.22 4.50 -5.30
C PHE A 179 -8.88 5.07 -6.67
N LEU A 180 -7.71 5.70 -6.80
CA LEU A 180 -7.05 5.96 -8.07
C LEU A 180 -5.83 5.03 -8.19
N ALA A 181 -5.88 4.08 -9.12
CA ALA A 181 -4.74 3.25 -9.48
C ALA A 181 -3.99 3.90 -10.65
N PHE A 182 -2.75 4.33 -10.43
CA PHE A 182 -1.98 5.05 -11.45
C PHE A 182 -1.43 4.07 -12.50
N GLU A 183 -1.52 4.41 -13.78
CA GLU A 183 -1.04 3.56 -14.88
C GLU A 183 0.47 3.69 -15.10
N ASP A 184 1.02 4.88 -14.87
CA ASP A 184 2.40 5.16 -15.22
C ASP A 184 3.41 4.90 -14.10
N ILE A 185 2.93 4.51 -12.92
CA ILE A 185 3.72 4.17 -11.71
C ILE A 185 2.98 3.12 -10.89
N ASN A 186 3.73 2.31 -10.14
CA ASN A 186 3.14 1.40 -9.17
C ASN A 186 2.65 2.16 -7.93
N SER A 187 1.44 2.72 -8.01
CA SER A 187 0.86 3.53 -6.94
C SER A 187 -0.66 3.46 -6.95
N VAL A 188 -1.24 3.54 -5.76
CA VAL A 188 -2.68 3.71 -5.54
C VAL A 188 -2.87 4.84 -4.55
N ALA A 189 -3.81 5.74 -4.84
CA ALA A 189 -4.27 6.76 -3.89
C ALA A 189 -5.71 6.49 -3.45
N ARG A 190 -6.03 6.79 -2.19
CA ARG A 190 -7.41 6.74 -1.70
C ARG A 190 -8.19 7.94 -2.23
N MET A 191 -9.45 7.71 -2.61
CA MET A 191 -10.42 8.77 -2.82
C MET A 191 -11.34 8.84 -1.60
N TYR A 192 -11.55 10.03 -1.05
CA TYR A 192 -12.33 10.24 0.17
C TYR A 192 -13.77 10.61 -0.16
N PRO A 193 -14.77 10.12 0.60
CA PRO A 193 -16.17 10.42 0.35
C PRO A 193 -16.46 11.92 0.58
N GLY A 194 -17.31 12.48 -0.28
CA GLY A 194 -17.93 13.79 -0.15
C GLY A 194 -19.42 13.73 -0.49
N ILE A 195 -20.08 14.89 -0.60
CA ILE A 195 -21.55 14.99 -0.71
C ILE A 195 -22.13 14.18 -1.89
N HIS A 196 -21.43 14.11 -3.03
CA HIS A 196 -21.95 13.49 -4.26
C HIS A 196 -20.98 12.49 -4.91
N GLY A 197 -19.98 11.98 -4.19
CA GLY A 197 -19.00 11.07 -4.77
C GLY A 197 -17.72 10.97 -3.96
N PHE A 198 -16.64 10.57 -4.61
CA PHE A 198 -15.33 10.41 -3.99
C PHE A 198 -14.30 11.32 -4.64
N THR A 199 -13.41 11.89 -3.84
CA THR A 199 -12.43 12.87 -4.29
C THR A 199 -11.03 12.52 -3.79
N ALA A 200 -10.06 12.60 -4.69
CA ALA A 200 -8.64 12.54 -4.35
C ALA A 200 -7.99 13.91 -4.58
N LEU A 201 -7.07 14.27 -3.71
CA LEU A 201 -6.37 15.56 -3.71
C LEU A 201 -4.93 15.38 -4.17
N ASN A 202 -4.29 16.48 -4.57
CA ASN A 202 -2.86 16.53 -4.88
C ASN A 202 -2.41 15.56 -5.99
N ILE A 203 -3.30 15.23 -6.93
CA ILE A 203 -3.05 14.27 -7.99
C ILE A 203 -2.16 14.90 -9.08
N PRO A 204 -0.99 14.32 -9.42
CA PRO A 204 -0.12 14.89 -10.45
C PRO A 204 -0.76 14.82 -11.84
N ASN A 205 -0.89 15.96 -12.51
CA ASN A 205 -1.64 16.08 -13.78
C ASN A 205 -0.99 15.28 -14.93
N GLN A 206 0.30 15.02 -14.87
CA GLN A 206 1.02 14.31 -15.93
C GLN A 206 0.80 12.79 -15.93
N LEU A 207 0.17 12.24 -14.89
CA LEU A 207 -0.10 10.81 -14.76
C LEU A 207 -1.51 10.48 -15.25
N SER A 208 -1.68 9.28 -15.77
CA SER A 208 -2.95 8.65 -16.04
C SER A 208 -3.28 7.68 -14.90
N ALA A 209 -4.55 7.48 -14.64
CA ALA A 209 -5.00 6.56 -13.60
C ALA A 209 -6.38 6.01 -13.93
N THR A 210 -6.63 4.79 -13.47
CA THR A 210 -7.98 4.22 -13.41
C THR A 210 -8.56 4.47 -12.03
N ALA A 211 -9.65 5.23 -11.96
CA ALA A 211 -10.48 5.28 -10.77
C ALA A 211 -11.24 3.98 -10.63
N VAL A 212 -11.27 3.44 -9.42
CA VAL A 212 -11.94 2.20 -9.05
C VAL A 212 -12.91 2.52 -7.92
N VAL A 213 -14.16 2.09 -8.05
CA VAL A 213 -15.15 2.15 -6.97
C VAL A 213 -15.64 0.74 -6.69
N ILE A 214 -15.59 0.35 -5.41
CA ILE A 214 -16.07 -0.95 -4.92
C ILE A 214 -17.18 -0.66 -3.91
N GLY A 215 -18.34 -1.27 -4.12
CA GLY A 215 -19.50 -1.17 -3.24
C GLY A 215 -19.98 -2.54 -2.76
N MET A 216 -20.73 -2.54 -1.67
CA MET A 216 -21.41 -3.73 -1.16
C MET A 216 -22.84 -3.37 -0.77
N HIS A 217 -23.79 -4.22 -1.15
CA HIS A 217 -25.18 -4.12 -0.74
C HIS A 217 -25.76 -5.51 -0.50
N GLN A 218 -26.22 -5.79 0.71
CA GLN A 218 -26.82 -7.07 1.12
C GLN A 218 -25.95 -8.29 0.76
N GLY A 219 -24.63 -8.15 0.90
CA GLY A 219 -23.65 -9.21 0.58
C GLY A 219 -23.28 -9.31 -0.91
N GLN A 220 -23.93 -8.57 -1.81
CA GLN A 220 -23.55 -8.49 -3.22
C GLN A 220 -22.49 -7.40 -3.43
N LEU A 221 -21.39 -7.75 -4.10
CA LEU A 221 -20.38 -6.79 -4.53
C LEU A 221 -20.81 -6.03 -5.78
N PHE A 222 -20.44 -4.75 -5.82
CA PHE A 222 -20.60 -3.87 -6.97
C PHE A 222 -19.26 -3.24 -7.32
N PHE A 223 -19.00 -3.08 -8.61
CA PHE A 223 -17.76 -2.52 -9.11
C PHE A 223 -18.01 -1.58 -10.28
N GLY A 224 -17.23 -0.53 -10.35
CA GLY A 224 -17.15 0.38 -11.48
C GLY A 224 -15.75 0.98 -11.58
N HIS A 225 -15.33 1.33 -12.80
CA HIS A 225 -14.07 1.99 -13.02
C HIS A 225 -14.15 3.04 -14.13
N HIS A 226 -13.21 3.98 -14.13
CA HIS A 226 -13.08 4.98 -15.18
C HIS A 226 -11.61 5.37 -15.37
N PHE A 227 -11.16 5.40 -16.62
CA PHE A 227 -9.80 5.79 -16.96
C PHE A 227 -9.69 7.31 -17.18
N PHE A 228 -8.78 7.95 -16.46
CA PHE A 228 -8.37 9.33 -16.67
C PHE A 228 -7.05 9.40 -17.43
N SER A 229 -7.08 9.98 -18.63
CA SER A 229 -5.86 10.27 -19.40
C SER A 229 -5.26 11.60 -18.94
N ARG A 230 -4.11 11.57 -18.26
CA ARG A 230 -3.37 12.77 -17.82
C ARG A 230 -4.24 13.86 -17.15
N PHE A 231 -5.31 13.42 -16.47
CA PHE A 231 -6.32 14.27 -15.83
C PHE A 231 -6.70 15.53 -16.63
N SER A 232 -6.86 15.38 -17.95
CA SER A 232 -7.47 16.41 -18.81
C SER A 232 -8.87 16.76 -18.30
N ASP A 233 -9.60 15.70 -17.90
CA ASP A 233 -10.83 15.76 -17.14
C ASP A 233 -10.56 15.42 -15.67
N ARG A 234 -11.34 16.02 -14.78
CA ARG A 234 -11.18 15.91 -13.32
C ARG A 234 -12.43 15.39 -12.62
N LEU A 235 -13.49 15.16 -13.38
CA LEU A 235 -14.75 14.63 -12.88
C LEU A 235 -15.23 13.55 -13.85
N ALA A 236 -15.60 12.39 -13.30
CA ALA A 236 -16.22 11.34 -14.08
C ALA A 236 -17.41 10.72 -13.35
N HIS A 237 -18.37 10.25 -14.14
CA HIS A 237 -19.43 9.37 -13.67
C HIS A 237 -18.97 7.92 -13.84
N VAL A 238 -19.14 7.10 -12.81
CA VAL A 238 -18.67 5.72 -12.77
C VAL A 238 -19.87 4.81 -12.66
N ARG A 239 -20.21 4.12 -13.76
CA ARG A 239 -21.30 3.15 -13.77
C ARG A 239 -20.92 1.93 -12.93
N MET A 240 -21.71 1.66 -11.89
CA MET A 240 -21.53 0.49 -11.04
C MET A 240 -22.34 -0.70 -11.59
N ARG A 241 -21.80 -1.90 -11.47
CA ARG A 241 -22.50 -3.16 -11.79
C ARG A 241 -22.22 -4.21 -10.72
N ALA A 242 -23.15 -5.15 -10.54
CA ALA A 242 -22.90 -6.33 -9.71
C ALA A 242 -21.74 -7.16 -10.29
N VAL A 243 -20.90 -7.70 -9.41
CA VAL A 243 -19.76 -8.56 -9.76
C VAL A 243 -19.61 -9.69 -8.75
N THR A 244 -18.99 -10.79 -9.16
CA THR A 244 -18.50 -11.82 -8.24
C THR A 244 -17.12 -11.44 -7.68
N ASP A 245 -16.69 -12.10 -6.61
CA ASP A 245 -15.32 -11.95 -6.08
C ASP A 245 -14.27 -12.22 -7.16
N GLN A 246 -14.47 -13.29 -7.96
CA GLN A 246 -13.56 -13.65 -9.04
C GLN A 246 -13.49 -12.55 -10.12
N GLU A 247 -14.64 -12.03 -10.56
CA GLU A 247 -14.68 -10.94 -11.55
C GLU A 247 -13.96 -9.68 -11.04
N LEU A 248 -14.16 -9.35 -9.76
CA LEU A 248 -13.47 -8.23 -9.13
C LEU A 248 -11.95 -8.44 -9.13
N LEU A 249 -11.48 -9.60 -8.65
CA LEU A 249 -10.06 -9.92 -8.59
C LEU A 249 -9.41 -9.92 -9.97
N GLU A 250 -10.02 -10.58 -10.95
CA GLU A 250 -9.54 -10.58 -12.34
C GLU A 250 -9.46 -9.18 -12.94
N THR A 251 -10.40 -8.31 -12.60
CA THR A 251 -10.40 -6.93 -13.10
C THR A 251 -9.30 -6.11 -12.43
N LEU A 252 -9.15 -6.21 -11.10
CA LEU A 252 -8.11 -5.50 -10.35
C LEU A 252 -6.70 -5.93 -10.79
N HIS A 253 -6.48 -7.20 -11.12
CA HIS A 253 -5.19 -7.69 -11.61
C HIS A 253 -4.80 -7.18 -13.00
N ARG A 254 -5.76 -6.70 -13.79
CA ARG A 254 -5.52 -6.08 -15.10
C ARG A 254 -5.24 -4.58 -15.01
N LEU A 255 -5.49 -3.96 -13.86
CA LEU A 255 -5.19 -2.56 -13.62
C LEU A 255 -3.69 -2.33 -13.67
#